data_AF-A0A964J8B3-F1
#
_entry.id   AF-A0A964J8B3-F1
#
_cell.length_a   1.000
_cell.length_b   1.000
_cell.length_c   1.000
_cell.angle_alpha   90.00
_cell.angle_beta   90.00
_cell.angle_gamma   90.00
#
_symmetry.space_group_name_H-M   'P 1'
#
loop_
_entity.id
_entity.type
_entity.pdbx_description
1 polymer ?
#
loop_
_entity_poly.entity_id
_entity_poly.type
_entity_poly.pdbx_seq_one_letter_code
_entity_poly.pdbx_strand_id
1 'polypeptide(L)'
;MSDKQVSPDPAPETSLFEERLRAARQKQGLDPVPKDGAQAGRDASAMGLGLRVGVELVAALVVALLIGWALDRWLNTRPVFLAVFALLGGVAGMINVWRVVKPPP
;
A
#
# COMPACT_ATOMS: atom_id res chain seq x y z
N MET A 1 28.86 -31.70 -34.58
CA MET A 1 27.76 -32.65 -34.28
C MET A 1 26.85 -31.96 -33.27
N SER A 2 25.63 -31.67 -33.69
CA SER A 2 24.69 -30.79 -33.00
C SER A 2 23.92 -31.54 -31.93
N ASP A 3 24.22 -31.28 -30.66
CA ASP A 3 23.37 -31.65 -29.53
C ASP A 3 22.18 -30.68 -29.50
N LYS A 4 21.16 -30.99 -30.31
CA LYS A 4 19.88 -30.27 -30.29
C LYS A 4 19.03 -30.94 -29.22
N GLN A 5 19.13 -30.44 -27.98
CA GLN A 5 18.20 -30.77 -26.92
C GLN A 5 16.77 -30.57 -27.45
N VAL A 6 16.06 -31.68 -27.55
CA VAL A 6 14.63 -31.76 -27.85
C VAL A 6 13.91 -31.38 -26.56
N SER A 7 13.40 -30.16 -26.49
CA SER A 7 12.48 -29.74 -25.43
C SER A 7 11.22 -30.61 -25.49
N PRO A 8 10.83 -31.32 -24.41
CA PRO A 8 9.59 -32.07 -24.38
C PRO A 8 8.40 -31.11 -24.41
N ASP A 9 7.42 -31.43 -25.27
CA ASP A 9 6.15 -30.70 -25.40
C ASP A 9 5.44 -30.69 -24.02
N PRO A 10 5.20 -29.54 -23.39
CA PRO A 10 4.66 -29.51 -22.04
C PRO A 10 3.19 -29.94 -22.06
N ALA A 11 2.85 -30.92 -21.22
CA ALA A 11 1.51 -31.51 -21.10
C ALA A 11 0.40 -30.42 -20.95
N PRO A 12 -0.82 -30.65 -21.47
CA PRO A 12 -1.93 -29.69 -21.53
C PRO A 12 -2.36 -29.10 -20.17
N GLU A 13 -1.97 -29.70 -19.05
CA GLU A 13 -2.25 -29.15 -17.71
C GLU A 13 -1.38 -27.95 -17.36
N THR A 14 -0.16 -27.89 -17.90
CA THR A 14 0.76 -26.78 -17.66
C THR A 14 0.30 -25.50 -18.34
N SER A 15 -0.28 -25.59 -19.55
CA SER A 15 -0.81 -24.43 -20.26
C SER A 15 -2.04 -23.82 -19.56
N LEU A 16 -2.94 -24.65 -19.03
CA LEU A 16 -4.10 -24.19 -18.24
C LEU A 16 -3.66 -23.55 -16.92
N PHE A 17 -2.64 -24.11 -16.27
CA PHE A 17 -2.05 -23.54 -15.07
C PHE A 17 -1.40 -22.18 -15.36
N GLU A 18 -0.59 -22.08 -16.42
CA GLU A 18 0.02 -20.84 -16.90
C GLU A 18 -1.03 -19.79 -17.27
N GLU A 19 -2.14 -20.20 -17.89
CA GLU A 19 -3.26 -19.32 -18.24
C GLU A 19 -3.96 -18.76 -16.99
N ARG A 20 -4.19 -19.61 -15.99
CA ARG A 20 -4.71 -19.17 -14.67
C ARG A 20 -3.73 -18.27 -13.94
N LEU A 21 -2.44 -18.58 -13.99
CA LEU A 21 -1.38 -17.79 -13.37
C LEU A 21 -1.27 -16.41 -14.04
N ARG A 22 -1.36 -16.36 -15.37
CA ARG A 22 -1.41 -15.11 -16.15
C ARG A 22 -2.67 -14.31 -15.84
N ALA A 23 -3.84 -14.93 -15.83
CA ALA A 23 -5.09 -14.25 -15.46
C ALA A 23 -5.06 -13.67 -14.04
N ALA A 24 -4.41 -14.37 -13.09
CA ALA A 24 -4.20 -13.86 -11.74
C ALA A 24 -3.18 -12.70 -11.70
N ARG A 25 -2.06 -12.81 -12.44
CA ARG A 25 -1.05 -11.75 -12.54
C ARG A 25 -1.58 -10.49 -13.22
N GLN A 26 -2.40 -10.63 -14.25
CA GLN A 26 -3.02 -9.51 -14.96
C GLN A 26 -3.98 -8.74 -14.05
N LYS A 27 -4.77 -9.45 -13.22
CA LYS A 27 -5.62 -8.84 -12.18
C LYS A 27 -4.81 -8.10 -11.11
N GLN A 28 -3.56 -8.51 -10.89
CA GLN A 28 -2.64 -7.91 -9.92
C GLN A 28 -1.69 -6.88 -10.54
N GLY A 29 -1.78 -6.62 -11.86
CA GLY A 29 -0.93 -5.64 -12.56
C GLY A 29 0.55 -6.01 -12.61
N LEU A 30 0.88 -7.30 -12.52
CA LEU A 30 2.28 -7.80 -12.48
C LEU A 30 2.92 -7.95 -13.87
N ASP A 31 2.16 -7.78 -14.95
CA ASP A 31 2.69 -7.83 -16.32
C ASP A 31 3.32 -6.48 -16.71
N PRO A 32 4.48 -6.48 -17.40
CA PRO A 32 5.08 -5.24 -17.90
C PRO A 32 4.15 -4.58 -18.91
N VAL A 33 3.48 -3.51 -18.49
CA VAL A 33 2.61 -2.70 -19.33
C VAL A 33 3.43 -2.16 -20.52
N PRO A 34 2.89 -2.13 -21.76
CA PRO A 34 3.51 -1.43 -22.88
C PRO A 34 3.90 -0.01 -22.45
N LYS A 35 5.07 0.48 -22.89
CA LYS A 35 5.73 1.68 -22.35
C LYS A 35 4.84 2.93 -22.26
N ASP A 36 3.79 3.01 -23.08
CA ASP A 36 2.83 4.13 -23.09
C ASP A 36 1.73 4.00 -22.00
N GLY A 37 1.31 2.78 -21.66
CA GLY A 37 0.41 2.53 -20.53
C GLY A 37 1.14 2.36 -19.19
N ALA A 38 2.44 2.04 -19.22
CA ALA A 38 3.27 1.86 -18.03
C ALA A 38 3.50 3.17 -17.26
N GLN A 39 3.39 4.32 -17.94
CA GLN A 39 3.44 5.63 -17.33
C GLN A 39 2.15 5.93 -16.57
N ALA A 40 0.99 5.76 -17.23
CA ALA A 40 -0.33 5.90 -16.62
C ALA A 40 -0.55 4.95 -15.43
N GLY A 41 -0.06 3.71 -15.51
CA GLY A 41 -0.10 2.74 -14.39
C GLY A 41 0.81 3.12 -13.22
N ARG A 42 2.00 3.70 -13.48
CA ARG A 42 2.89 4.23 -12.44
C ARG A 42 2.30 5.46 -11.77
N ASP A 43 1.67 6.35 -12.53
CA ASP A 43 1.01 7.55 -12.00
C ASP A 43 -0.22 7.18 -11.15
N ALA A 44 -1.04 6.23 -11.62
CA ALA A 44 -2.15 5.69 -10.84
C ALA A 44 -1.67 5.00 -9.54
N SER A 45 -0.56 4.26 -9.59
CA SER A 45 0.05 3.65 -8.40
C SER A 45 0.59 4.68 -7.42
N ALA A 46 1.24 5.75 -7.91
CA ALA A 46 1.75 6.84 -7.07
C ALA A 46 0.60 7.63 -6.42
N MET A 47 -0.47 7.88 -7.17
CA MET A 47 -1.67 8.55 -6.67
C MET A 47 -2.40 7.71 -5.61
N GLY A 48 -2.54 6.40 -5.83
CA GLY A 48 -3.11 5.47 -4.85
C GLY A 48 -2.29 5.39 -3.56
N LEU A 49 -0.95 5.39 -3.68
CA LEU A 49 -0.05 5.43 -2.53
C LEU A 49 -0.20 6.76 -1.75
N GLY A 50 -0.23 7.89 -2.46
CA GLY A 50 -0.42 9.21 -1.85
C GLY A 50 -1.75 9.35 -1.13
N LEU A 51 -2.85 8.86 -1.73
CA LEU A 51 -4.17 8.85 -1.11
C LEU A 51 -4.18 7.99 0.16
N ARG A 52 -3.60 6.79 0.11
CA ARG A 52 -3.47 5.93 1.29
C ARG A 52 -2.72 6.62 2.41
N VAL A 53 -1.56 7.20 2.10
CA VAL A 53 -0.73 7.96 3.06
C VAL A 53 -1.52 9.12 3.65
N GLY A 54 -2.24 9.88 2.83
CA GLY A 54 -3.09 10.97 3.28
C GLY A 54 -4.21 10.50 4.22
N VAL A 55 -4.90 9.42 3.87
CA VAL A 55 -5.96 8.82 4.71
C VAL A 55 -5.39 8.31 6.03
N GLU A 56 -4.24 7.65 6.04
CA GLU A 56 -3.60 7.17 7.28
C GLU A 56 -3.23 8.33 8.21
N LEU A 57 -2.68 9.43 7.68
CA LEU A 57 -2.35 10.63 8.46
C LEU A 57 -3.60 11.29 9.05
N VAL A 58 -4.63 11.50 8.22
CA VAL A 58 -5.88 12.14 8.66
C VAL A 58 -6.60 11.25 9.67
N ALA A 59 -6.67 9.94 9.44
CA ALA A 59 -7.32 9.01 10.36
C ALA A 59 -6.61 8.99 11.73
N ALA A 60 -5.28 8.91 11.75
CA ALA A 60 -4.51 8.95 13.00
C ALA A 60 -4.76 10.25 13.79
N LEU A 61 -4.78 11.40 13.10
CA LEU A 61 -5.03 12.70 13.72
C LEU A 61 -6.46 12.79 14.27
N VAL A 62 -7.47 12.39 13.48
CA VAL A 62 -8.88 12.41 13.91
C VAL A 62 -9.09 11.55 15.16
N VAL A 63 -8.58 10.31 15.15
CA VAL A 63 -8.68 9.41 16.31
C VAL A 63 -8.02 10.02 17.54
N ALA A 64 -6.82 10.58 17.40
CA ALA A 64 -6.11 11.20 18.50
C ALA A 64 -6.84 12.43 19.07
N LEU A 65 -7.37 13.30 18.20
CA LEU A 65 -8.16 14.46 18.61
C LEU A 65 -9.45 14.06 19.33
N LEU A 66 -10.15 13.02 18.85
CA LEU A 66 -11.35 12.50 19.51
C LEU A 66 -11.04 11.98 20.92
N ILE A 67 -9.95 11.22 21.06
CA ILE A 67 -9.50 10.70 22.36
C ILE A 67 -9.08 11.84 23.29
N GLY A 68 -8.26 12.77 22.81
CA GLY A 68 -7.80 13.92 23.58
C GLY A 68 -8.95 14.81 24.04
N TRP A 69 -9.93 15.07 23.17
CA TRP A 69 -11.14 15.83 23.51
C TRP A 69 -12.01 15.11 24.52
N ALA A 70 -12.22 13.79 24.37
CA ALA A 70 -13.00 13.00 25.32
C ALA A 70 -12.36 13.00 26.71
N LEU A 71 -11.03 12.87 26.79
CA LEU A 71 -10.26 12.97 28.02
C LEU A 71 -10.36 14.35 28.66
N ASP A 72 -10.18 15.42 27.87
CA ASP A 72 -10.31 16.78 28.37
C ASP A 72 -11.70 17.04 28.96
N ARG A 73 -12.76 16.50 28.31
CA ARG A 73 -14.14 16.65 28.79
C ARG A 73 -14.45 15.82 30.03
N TRP A 74 -13.86 14.63 30.15
CA TRP A 74 -14.05 13.74 31.29
C TRP A 74 -13.34 14.24 32.55
N LEU A 75 -12.11 14.75 32.38
CA LEU A 75 -11.27 15.27 33.47
C LEU A 75 -11.50 16.77 33.73
N ASN A 76 -12.36 17.41 32.93
CA ASN A 76 -12.65 18.84 32.97
C ASN A 76 -11.37 19.70 32.91
N THR A 77 -10.39 19.24 32.14
CA THR A 77 -9.12 19.93 31.93
C THR A 77 -9.28 20.98 30.84
N ARG A 78 -8.37 21.96 30.85
CA ARG A 78 -8.09 22.80 29.67
C ARG A 78 -7.64 21.89 28.51
N PRO A 79 -7.64 22.33 27.23
CA PRO A 79 -7.37 21.48 26.06
C PRO A 79 -5.90 20.99 25.97
N VAL A 80 -5.45 20.29 27.00
CA VAL A 80 -4.08 19.84 27.25
C VAL A 80 -3.93 18.43 26.68
N PHE A 81 -4.88 17.53 26.97
CA PHE A 81 -4.85 16.20 26.37
C PHE A 81 -5.08 16.28 24.87
N LEU A 82 -5.96 17.15 24.39
CA LEU A 82 -6.12 17.41 22.96
C LEU A 82 -4.81 17.85 22.31
N ALA A 83 -4.06 18.78 22.91
CA ALA A 83 -2.77 19.23 22.38
C ALA A 83 -1.72 18.10 22.36
N VAL A 84 -1.61 17.36 23.46
CA VAL A 84 -0.66 16.23 23.56
C VAL A 84 -1.02 15.12 22.57
N PHE A 85 -2.28 14.71 22.51
CA PHE A 85 -2.74 13.68 21.58
C PHE A 85 -2.64 14.12 20.13
N ALA A 86 -2.87 15.40 19.80
CA ALA A 86 -2.66 15.90 18.43
C ALA A 86 -1.20 15.69 17.97
N LEU A 87 -0.22 15.99 18.83
CA LEU A 87 1.19 15.75 18.56
C LEU A 87 1.48 14.25 18.42
N LEU A 88 0.98 13.43 19.35
CA LEU A 88 1.16 11.97 19.30
C LEU A 88 0.53 11.35 18.05
N GLY A 89 -0.68 11.79 17.66
CA GLY A 89 -1.37 11.33 16.47
C GLY A 89 -0.60 11.70 15.20
N GLY A 90 -0.05 12.91 15.14
CA GLY A 90 0.83 13.33 14.03
C GLY A 90 2.10 12.48 13.93
N VAL A 91 2.79 12.25 15.05
CA VAL A 91 3.99 11.41 15.10
C VAL A 91 3.66 9.96 14.73
N ALA A 92 2.59 9.39 15.28
CA ALA A 92 2.13 8.04 14.97
C ALA A 92 1.78 7.89 13.48
N GLY A 93 1.05 8.85 12.92
CA GLY A 93 0.76 8.91 11.49
C GLY A 93 2.04 8.93 10.65
N MET A 94 3.00 9.78 10.98
CA MET A 94 4.28 9.87 10.28
C MET A 94 5.05 8.53 10.31
N ILE A 95 5.09 7.86 11.48
CA ILE A 95 5.74 6.55 11.63
C ILE A 95 5.05 5.51 10.74
N ASN A 96 3.72 5.55 10.62
CA ASN A 96 2.96 4.63 9.77
C ASN A 96 3.33 4.82 8.29
N VAL A 97 3.39 6.07 7.84
CA VAL A 97 3.81 6.42 6.48
C VAL A 97 5.23 5.95 6.19
N TRP A 98 6.17 6.16 7.11
CA TRP A 98 7.55 5.71 6.95
C TRP A 98 7.66 4.19 6.78
N ARG A 99 6.80 3.41 7.45
CA ARG A 99 6.75 1.95 7.26
C ARG A 99 6.21 1.56 5.89
N VAL A 100 5.26 2.31 5.35
CA VAL A 100 4.68 2.06 4.02
C VAL A 100 5.70 2.38 2.92
N VAL A 101 6.54 3.39 3.12
CA VAL A 101 7.50 3.87 2.11
C VAL A 101 8.85 3.16 2.17
N LYS A 102 9.24 2.59 3.33
CA LYS A 102 10.55 1.92 3.47
C LYS A 102 10.53 0.53 2.81
N PRO A 103 11.37 0.27 1.77
CA PRO A 103 11.53 -1.08 1.24
C PRO A 103 12.20 -2.01 2.27
N PRO A 104 11.84 -3.31 2.32
CA PRO A 104 12.51 -4.26 3.20
C PRO A 104 14.01 -4.38 2.83
N PRO A 105 14.90 -4.61 3.81
CA PRO A 105 16.33 -4.80 3.57
C PRO A 105 16.63 -6.08 2.77
#